data_AF-A0AAJ2UJA6-F1
#
_entry.id   AF-A0AAJ2UJA6-F1
#
_cell.length_a   1.000
_cell.length_b   1.000
_cell.length_c   1.000
_cell.angle_alpha   90.00
_cell.angle_beta   90.00
_cell.angle_gamma   90.00
#
_symmetry.space_group_name_H-M   'P 1'
#
loop_
_entity.id
_entity.type
_entity.pdbx_description
1 polymer ?
#
loop_
_entity_poly.entity_id
_entity_poly.type
_entity_poly.pdbx_seq_one_letter_code
_entity_poly.pdbx_strand_id
1 'polypeptide(L)'
;MAWSHQEQSLKPRCACSIDNHQAGSVYDELHERYLESDEFPVRPAPPIVAYVEALLERYPDDTDGNIVWASPRVIDEASAPIVYLLMSYATAEEVSDYAASLARKHGLVCYDPQGESLRS
;
A
#
# COMPACT_ATOMS: atom_id res chain seq x y z
N MET A 1 -2.78 -3.09 -1.58
CA MET A 1 -1.39 -2.60 -1.41
C MET A 1 -1.31 -1.15 -1.84
N ALA A 2 -0.43 -0.32 -1.25
CA ALA A 2 -0.06 0.99 -1.81
C ALA A 2 1.46 1.23 -1.91
N TRP A 3 1.94 1.97 -2.92
CA TRP A 3 3.36 2.37 -3.07
C TRP A 3 3.61 3.74 -3.70
N SER A 4 4.81 4.30 -3.50
CA SER A 4 5.25 5.60 -4.04
C SER A 4 6.05 5.46 -5.34
N HIS A 5 5.84 6.37 -6.30
CA HIS A 5 6.55 6.40 -7.59
C HIS A 5 7.87 7.20 -7.58
N GLN A 6 8.28 7.80 -6.45
CA GLN A 6 9.21 8.94 -6.46
C GLN A 6 10.73 8.67 -6.62
N GLU A 7 11.20 7.46 -6.93
CA GLU A 7 12.65 7.19 -7.09
C GLU A 7 13.18 7.18 -8.53
N GLN A 8 12.54 7.90 -9.48
CA GLN A 8 13.06 8.02 -10.84
C GLN A 8 13.11 9.48 -11.34
N SER A 9 14.26 10.13 -11.10
CA SER A 9 14.92 11.19 -11.90
C SER A 9 14.08 12.38 -12.43
N LEU A 10 14.47 13.60 -12.01
CA LEU A 10 13.95 14.90 -12.45
C LEU A 10 13.87 15.07 -13.98
N LYS A 11 12.71 14.77 -14.59
CA LYS A 11 12.20 15.40 -15.83
C LYS A 11 10.66 15.38 -15.80
N PRO A 12 9.95 16.43 -16.26
CA PRO A 12 8.51 16.39 -16.40
C PRO A 12 8.19 15.53 -17.62
N ARG A 13 8.13 14.21 -17.42
CA ARG A 13 7.49 13.31 -18.37
C ARG A 13 6.00 13.52 -18.18
N CYS A 14 5.26 13.75 -19.27
CA CYS A 14 3.82 13.49 -19.27
C CYS A 14 3.62 12.13 -18.58
N ALA A 15 3.00 12.14 -17.39
CA ALA A 15 2.85 10.94 -16.60
C ALA A 15 1.89 10.03 -17.36
N CYS A 16 2.44 9.06 -18.10
CA CYS A 16 1.65 7.92 -18.56
C CYS A 16 1.13 7.26 -17.28
N SER A 17 -0.19 7.25 -17.09
CA SER A 17 -0.81 6.46 -16.04
C SER A 17 -0.37 5.01 -16.24
N ILE A 18 0.18 4.39 -15.20
CA ILE A 18 0.47 2.95 -15.17
C ILE A 18 -0.83 2.18 -15.42
N ASP A 19 -0.79 1.11 -16.23
CA ASP A 19 -1.94 0.21 -16.43
C ASP A 19 -1.92 -0.98 -15.46
N ASN A 20 -2.95 -1.81 -15.46
CA ASN A 20 -3.06 -2.96 -14.53
C ASN A 20 -1.91 -3.95 -14.67
N HIS A 21 -1.48 -4.25 -15.90
CA HIS A 21 -0.40 -5.21 -16.13
C HIS A 21 0.92 -4.67 -15.61
N GLN A 22 1.24 -3.42 -15.95
CA GLN A 22 2.44 -2.75 -15.47
C GLN A 22 2.41 -2.58 -13.93
N ALA A 23 1.24 -2.28 -13.35
CA ALA A 23 1.07 -2.21 -11.90
C ALA A 23 1.29 -3.56 -11.21
N GLY A 24 0.82 -4.65 -11.82
CA GLY A 24 1.08 -6.01 -11.36
C GLY A 24 2.57 -6.36 -11.38
N SER A 25 3.28 -6.05 -12.47
CA SER A 25 4.74 -6.28 -12.53
C SER A 25 5.51 -5.47 -11.49
N VAL A 26 5.09 -4.22 -11.22
CA VAL A 26 5.70 -3.39 -10.18
C VAL A 26 5.37 -3.94 -8.78
N TYR A 27 4.15 -4.40 -8.56
CA TYR A 27 3.75 -5.10 -7.33
C TYR A 27 4.68 -6.30 -7.07
N ASP A 28 4.87 -7.17 -8.06
CA ASP A 28 5.67 -8.40 -7.90
C ASP A 28 7.11 -8.07 -7.53
N GLU A 29 7.73 -7.12 -8.24
CA GLU A 29 9.10 -6.68 -7.97
C GLU A 29 9.25 -6.12 -6.55
N LEU A 30 8.34 -5.26 -6.11
CA LEU A 30 8.40 -4.65 -4.79
C LEU A 30 8.10 -5.67 -3.68
N HIS A 31 7.16 -6.58 -3.90
CA HIS A 31 6.80 -7.63 -2.95
C HIS A 31 7.97 -8.60 -2.73
N GLU A 32 8.55 -9.12 -3.81
CA GLU A 32 9.73 -10.01 -3.75
C GLU A 32 10.90 -9.30 -3.04
N ARG A 33 11.18 -8.05 -3.42
CA ARG A 33 12.33 -7.31 -2.91
C ARG A 33 12.20 -6.90 -1.44
N TYR A 34 11.04 -6.43 -1.02
CA TYR A 34 10.90 -5.74 0.27
C TYR A 34 10.08 -6.48 1.32
N LEU A 35 9.28 -7.48 0.93
CA LEU A 35 8.39 -8.23 1.84
C LEU A 35 8.74 -9.72 1.94
N GLU A 36 9.25 -10.36 0.88
CA GLU A 36 9.66 -11.78 0.90
C GLU A 36 11.16 -12.00 1.15
N SER A 37 12.00 -11.01 0.87
CA SER A 37 13.45 -11.12 1.08
C SER A 37 13.80 -11.29 2.56
N ASP A 38 14.70 -12.22 2.88
CA ASP A 38 15.27 -12.40 4.24
C ASP A 38 16.18 -11.23 4.69
N GLU A 39 16.30 -10.18 3.88
CA GLU A 39 16.98 -8.95 4.26
C GLU A 39 16.17 -8.19 5.33
N PHE A 40 16.84 -7.53 6.28
CA PHE A 40 16.15 -6.86 7.39
C PHE A 40 15.11 -5.85 6.88
N PRO A 41 13.92 -5.77 7.52
CA PRO A 41 12.86 -4.86 7.08
C PRO A 41 13.39 -3.43 7.00
N VAL A 42 13.29 -2.86 5.81
CA VAL A 42 13.78 -1.52 5.53
C VAL A 42 12.75 -0.53 6.03
N ARG A 43 13.19 0.50 6.76
CA ARG A 43 12.32 1.57 7.26
C ARG A 43 11.36 2.04 6.15
N PRO A 44 10.04 2.08 6.39
CA PRO A 44 9.08 2.57 5.42
C PRO A 44 9.40 4.02 5.00
N ALA A 45 9.20 4.31 3.72
CA ALA A 45 9.40 5.63 3.18
C ALA A 45 8.40 6.62 3.80
N PRO A 46 8.77 7.90 4.01
CA PRO A 46 7.88 8.88 4.65
C PRO A 46 6.46 8.98 4.05
N PRO A 47 6.25 8.89 2.71
CA PRO A 47 4.90 8.86 2.14
C PRO A 47 4.06 7.64 2.56
N ILE A 48 4.70 6.48 2.77
CA ILE A 48 4.04 5.26 3.24
C ILE A 48 3.67 5.40 4.71
N VAL A 49 4.57 5.93 5.54
CA VAL A 49 4.28 6.22 6.96
C VAL A 49 3.07 7.15 7.07
N ALA A 50 3.08 8.28 6.35
CA ALA A 50 1.98 9.24 6.38
C ALA A 50 0.64 8.64 5.90
N TYR A 51 0.69 7.74 4.91
CA TYR A 51 -0.49 7.03 4.42
C TYR A 51 -1.04 6.04 5.45
N VAL A 52 -0.17 5.27 6.11
CA VAL A 52 -0.56 4.33 7.17
C VAL A 52 -1.13 5.09 8.38
N GLU A 53 -0.50 6.18 8.80
CA GLU A 53 -1.01 7.02 9.89
C GLU A 53 -2.42 7.54 9.58
N ALA A 54 -2.65 8.06 8.36
CA ALA A 54 -3.96 8.54 7.94
C ALA A 54 -5.02 7.41 7.80
N LEU A 55 -4.60 6.18 7.50
CA LEU A 55 -5.49 5.00 7.55
C LEU A 55 -5.90 4.71 8.99
N LEU A 56 -4.94 4.69 9.92
CA LEU A 56 -5.14 4.34 11.31
C LEU A 56 -5.95 5.40 12.08
N GLU A 57 -5.94 6.67 11.66
CA GLU A 57 -6.85 7.70 12.19
C GLU A 57 -8.33 7.32 12.03
N ARG A 58 -8.68 6.60 10.94
CA ARG A 58 -10.05 6.15 10.67
C ARG A 58 -10.30 4.72 11.15
N TYR A 59 -9.33 3.84 10.96
CA TYR A 59 -9.40 2.43 11.30
C TYR A 59 -8.23 2.07 12.23
N PRO A 60 -8.32 2.37 13.54
CA PRO A 60 -7.25 2.08 14.48
C PRO A 60 -6.91 0.59 14.53
N ASP A 61 -5.62 0.27 14.69
CA ASP A 61 -5.12 -1.11 14.78
C ASP A 61 -4.88 -1.59 16.22
N ASP A 62 -5.00 -0.70 17.21
CA ASP A 62 -4.73 -0.93 18.62
C ASP A 62 -5.98 -1.13 19.49
N THR A 63 -7.16 -1.19 18.90
CA THR A 63 -8.43 -1.38 19.63
C THR A 63 -8.76 -2.87 19.83
N ASP A 64 -9.17 -3.23 21.04
CA ASP A 64 -9.73 -4.55 21.34
C ASP A 64 -10.91 -4.86 20.40
N GLY A 65 -10.82 -5.99 19.68
CA GLY A 65 -11.85 -6.39 18.73
C GLY A 65 -11.81 -5.67 17.37
N ASN A 66 -10.66 -5.10 17.00
CA ASN A 66 -10.43 -4.60 15.64
C ASN A 66 -10.78 -5.69 14.61
N ILE A 67 -11.86 -5.47 13.88
CA ILE A 67 -12.35 -6.37 12.83
C ILE A 67 -11.81 -5.99 11.45
N VAL A 68 -11.04 -4.92 11.32
CA VAL A 68 -10.61 -4.39 10.01
C VAL A 68 -9.30 -5.03 9.56
N TRP A 69 -8.29 -5.03 10.42
CA TRP A 69 -6.96 -5.50 10.07
C TRP A 69 -6.77 -6.98 10.45
N ALA A 70 -6.19 -7.76 9.55
CA ALA A 70 -5.77 -9.13 9.81
C ALA A 70 -4.32 -9.21 10.33
N SER A 71 -3.54 -8.12 10.19
CA SER A 71 -2.23 -7.93 10.82
C SER A 71 -2.38 -7.30 12.23
N PRO A 72 -1.52 -7.65 13.20
CA PRO A 72 -1.55 -7.03 14.54
C PRO A 72 -1.29 -5.51 14.53
N ARG A 73 -0.41 -5.05 13.64
CA ARG A 73 -0.12 -3.63 13.40
C ARG A 73 0.06 -3.41 11.91
N VAL A 74 -0.58 -2.41 11.34
CA VAL A 74 -0.52 -2.18 9.88
C VAL A 74 0.86 -1.71 9.45
N ILE A 75 1.55 -0.94 10.29
CA ILE A 75 2.89 -0.41 9.97
C ILE A 75 3.95 -1.50 9.86
N ASP A 76 3.74 -2.66 10.48
CA ASP A 76 4.68 -3.79 10.42
C ASP A 76 4.65 -4.48 9.03
N GLU A 77 3.59 -4.24 8.25
CA GLU A 77 3.43 -4.73 6.87
C GLU A 77 3.98 -3.73 5.83
N ALA A 78 4.70 -2.71 6.27
CA ALA A 78 5.32 -1.70 5.43
C ALA A 78 6.84 -1.87 5.37
N SER A 79 7.41 -1.71 4.18
CA SER A 79 8.86 -1.79 3.96
C SER A 79 9.24 -0.88 2.79
N ALA A 80 10.19 0.02 3.00
CA ALA A 80 10.64 1.01 2.02
C ALA A 80 9.46 1.63 1.20
N PRO A 81 9.28 1.47 -0.13
CA PRO A 81 8.23 2.18 -0.86
C PRO A 81 6.86 1.49 -0.80
N ILE A 82 6.69 0.35 -0.12
CA ILE A 82 5.51 -0.51 -0.20
C ILE A 82 4.85 -0.72 1.16
N VAL A 83 3.52 -0.84 1.19
CA VAL A 83 2.76 -1.40 2.31
C VAL A 83 1.72 -2.42 1.82
N TYR A 84 1.72 -3.59 2.45
CA TYR A 84 0.76 -4.66 2.18
C TYR A 84 -0.37 -4.65 3.20
N LEU A 85 -1.57 -4.27 2.76
CA LEU A 85 -2.71 -4.15 3.67
C LEU A 85 -3.41 -5.50 3.83
N LEU A 86 -3.18 -6.15 4.98
CA LEU A 86 -3.88 -7.34 5.38
C LEU A 86 -5.21 -6.96 6.05
N MET A 87 -6.31 -7.09 5.31
CA MET A 87 -7.66 -6.78 5.79
C MET A 87 -8.43 -8.05 6.12
N SER A 88 -9.34 -7.97 7.08
CA SER A 88 -10.30 -9.05 7.31
C SER A 88 -11.27 -9.13 6.14
N TYR A 89 -11.68 -10.35 5.79
CA TYR A 89 -12.61 -10.59 4.69
C TYR A 89 -13.93 -9.82 4.84
N ALA A 90 -14.45 -9.71 6.07
CA ALA A 90 -15.74 -9.09 6.36
C ALA A 90 -15.77 -7.57 6.07
N THR A 91 -14.62 -6.91 6.04
CA THR A 91 -14.51 -5.45 5.87
C THR A 91 -13.69 -5.04 4.65
N ALA A 92 -13.04 -6.00 3.98
CA ALA A 92 -12.09 -5.77 2.91
C ALA A 92 -12.65 -4.88 1.79
N GLU A 93 -13.89 -5.08 1.35
CA GLU A 93 -14.50 -4.27 0.28
C GLU A 93 -14.56 -2.77 0.65
N GLU A 94 -15.26 -2.43 1.75
CA GLU A 94 -15.39 -1.04 2.20
C GLU A 94 -14.02 -0.38 2.50
N VAL A 95 -13.16 -1.10 3.22
CA VAL A 95 -11.89 -0.56 3.69
C VAL A 95 -10.93 -0.38 2.52
N SER A 96 -10.91 -1.30 1.54
CA SER A 96 -10.06 -1.18 0.35
C SER A 96 -10.44 -0.01 -0.54
N ASP A 97 -11.73 0.33 -0.68
CA ASP A 97 -12.18 1.50 -1.43
C ASP A 97 -11.73 2.82 -0.77
N TYR A 98 -11.86 2.91 0.55
CA TYR A 98 -11.34 4.06 1.30
C TYR A 98 -9.81 4.15 1.19
N ALA A 99 -9.12 3.02 1.37
CA ALA A 99 -7.66 2.94 1.28
C ALA A 99 -7.16 3.41 -0.09
N ALA A 100 -7.78 2.97 -1.18
CA ALA A 100 -7.42 3.39 -2.54
C ALA A 100 -7.61 4.90 -2.76
N SER A 101 -8.75 5.43 -2.30
CA SER A 101 -9.03 6.87 -2.35
C SER A 101 -8.02 7.69 -1.54
N LEU A 102 -7.61 7.19 -0.38
CA LEU A 102 -6.61 7.84 0.47
C LEU A 102 -5.20 7.73 -0.14
N ALA A 103 -4.83 6.58 -0.70
CA ALA A 103 -3.55 6.38 -1.38
C ALA A 103 -3.35 7.42 -2.50
N ARG A 104 -4.38 7.66 -3.31
CA ARG A 104 -4.37 8.70 -4.34
C ARG A 104 -4.10 10.10 -3.76
N LYS A 105 -4.71 10.45 -2.62
CA LYS A 105 -4.48 11.76 -1.96
C LYS A 105 -3.03 11.91 -1.49
N HIS A 106 -2.38 10.80 -1.13
CA HIS A 106 -0.97 10.74 -0.75
C HIS A 106 -0.02 10.57 -1.96
N GLY A 107 -0.54 10.60 -3.19
CA GLY A 107 0.27 10.41 -4.41
C GLY A 107 0.81 8.99 -4.58
N LEU A 108 0.17 8.01 -3.94
CA LEU A 108 0.51 6.60 -4.01
C LEU A 108 -0.37 5.87 -5.04
N VAL A 109 0.16 4.77 -5.56
CA VAL A 109 -0.59 3.82 -6.39
C VAL A 109 -1.19 2.76 -5.48
N CYS A 110 -2.49 2.46 -5.61
CA CYS A 110 -3.14 1.36 -4.91
C CYS A 110 -3.47 0.22 -5.88
N TYR A 111 -2.92 -0.96 -5.64
CA TYR A 111 -3.17 -2.16 -6.44
C TYR A 111 -3.73 -3.27 -5.56
N ASP A 112 -4.66 -4.01 -6.13
CA ASP A 112 -5.25 -5.20 -5.55
C ASP A 112 -4.74 -6.44 -6.29
N PRO A 113 -3.84 -7.22 -5.67
CA PRO A 113 -3.33 -8.44 -6.30
C PRO A 113 -4.39 -9.54 -6.43
N GLN A 114 -5.48 -9.52 -5.66
CA GLN A 114 -6.56 -10.52 -5.81
C GLN A 114 -7.44 -10.21 -7.03
N GLY A 115 -7.63 -8.92 -7.31
CA GLY A 115 -8.38 -8.44 -8.47
C GLY A 115 -7.51 -8.10 -9.68
N GLU A 116 -6.19 -8.31 -9.60
CA GLU A 116 -5.17 -7.95 -10.60
C GLU A 116 -5.38 -6.56 -11.23
N SER A 117 -5.73 -5.58 -10.40
CA SER A 117 -6.15 -4.26 -10.90
C SER A 117 -5.80 -3.11 -9.97
N LEU A 118 -5.64 -1.94 -10.58
CA LEU A 118 -5.56 -0.67 -9.88
C LEU A 118 -6.90 -0.37 -9.21
N ARG A 119 -6.84 0.03 -7.94
CA ARG A 119 -7.99 0.54 -7.20
C ARG A 119 -8.03 2.07 -7.35
N SER A 120 -9.21 2.62 -7.63
CA SER A 120 -9.44 4.06 -7.87
C SER A 120 -10.59 4.60 -7.04
#